data_AF-A0A7C1C2N5-F1
#
_entry.id   AF-A0A7C1C2N5-F1
#
_cell.length_a   1.000
_cell.length_b   1.000
_cell.length_c   1.000
_cell.angle_alpha   90.00
_cell.angle_beta   90.00
_cell.angle_gamma   90.00
#
_symmetry.space_group_name_H-M   'P 1'
#
loop_
_entity.id
_entity.type
_entity.pdbx_description
1 polymer ?
#
loop_
_entity_poly.entity_id
_entity_poly.type
_entity_poly.pdbx_seq_one_letter_code
_entity_poly.pdbx_strand_id
1 'polypeptide(L)'
;MKILLIIFTILTVFLIYGFKNIEDEESGKKQHKISGEELFQMNCAVCHGVDKQGKPPVFPSLVTVNERMNKEQVKELLQTGRK
;
A
#
# COMPACT_ATOMS: atom_id res chain seq x y z
N MET A 1 15.48 -38.89 36.18
CA MET A 1 14.53 -39.59 35.29
C MET A 1 13.28 -38.75 34.98
N LYS A 2 12.57 -38.20 35.97
CA LYS A 2 11.39 -37.32 35.77
C LYS A 2 11.67 -36.05 34.94
N ILE A 3 12.85 -35.45 35.12
CA ILE A 3 13.29 -34.26 34.37
C ILE A 3 13.40 -34.55 32.86
N LEU A 4 13.82 -35.76 32.49
CA LEU A 4 13.93 -36.18 31.09
C LEU A 4 12.53 -36.30 30.45
N LEU A 5 11.54 -36.77 31.21
CA LEU A 5 10.15 -36.84 30.75
C LEU A 5 9.54 -35.45 30.57
N ILE A 6 9.86 -34.49 31.44
CA ILE A 6 9.36 -33.10 31.35
C ILE A 6 9.97 -32.36 30.14
N ILE A 7 11.26 -32.55 29.85
CA ILE A 7 11.89 -31.94 28.68
C ILE A 7 11.27 -32.51 27.40
N PHE A 8 10.99 -33.81 27.36
CA PHE A 8 10.33 -34.45 26.23
C PHE A 8 8.88 -33.94 26.03
N THR A 9 8.13 -33.74 27.11
CA THR A 9 6.76 -33.18 27.00
C THR A 9 6.78 -31.72 26.57
N ILE A 10 7.71 -30.90 27.06
CA ILE A 10 7.84 -29.49 26.62
C ILE A 10 8.28 -29.42 25.15
N LEU A 11 9.23 -30.26 24.72
CA LEU A 11 9.68 -30.34 23.34
C LEU A 11 8.55 -30.77 22.40
N THR A 12 7.76 -31.78 22.80
CA THR A 12 6.62 -32.24 22.00
C THR A 12 5.50 -31.21 21.95
N VAL A 13 5.19 -30.52 23.05
CA VAL A 13 4.26 -29.39 23.05
C VAL A 13 4.78 -28.25 22.17
N PHE A 14 6.07 -27.91 22.24
CA PHE A 14 6.66 -26.89 21.38
C PHE A 14 6.68 -27.31 19.90
N LEU A 15 6.86 -28.59 19.58
CA LEU A 15 6.75 -29.08 18.21
C LEU A 15 5.29 -29.09 17.71
N ILE A 16 4.34 -29.47 18.55
CA ILE A 16 2.90 -29.53 18.21
C ILE A 16 2.31 -28.10 18.09
N TYR A 17 2.69 -27.19 18.98
CA TYR A 17 2.11 -25.85 19.09
C TYR A 17 3.01 -24.72 18.58
N GLY A 18 4.34 -24.87 18.66
CA GLY A 18 5.30 -23.84 18.28
C GLY A 18 5.57 -23.73 16.78
N PHE A 19 5.19 -24.74 15.97
CA PHE A 19 5.25 -24.67 14.51
C PHE A 19 4.01 -24.00 13.88
N LYS A 20 3.02 -23.55 14.68
CA LYS A 20 1.83 -22.81 14.21
C LYS A 20 2.10 -21.29 14.04
N ASN A 21 3.35 -20.89 13.85
CA ASN A 21 3.70 -19.58 13.32
C ASN A 21 4.45 -19.79 12.01
N ILE A 22 3.66 -20.12 11.00
CA ILE A 22 3.99 -19.93 9.59
C ILE A 22 4.19 -18.42 9.43
N GLU A 23 5.45 -18.01 9.45
CA GLU A 23 5.92 -16.93 8.60
C GLU A 23 5.53 -17.31 7.17
N ASP A 24 4.95 -16.31 6.49
CA ASP A 24 4.80 -16.27 5.03
C ASP A 24 3.70 -17.16 4.45
N GLU A 25 2.46 -16.98 4.92
CA GLU A 25 1.40 -16.81 3.91
C GLU A 25 1.65 -15.45 3.20
N GLU A 26 2.61 -15.45 2.28
CA GLU A 26 2.38 -14.79 1.00
C GLU A 26 1.16 -15.47 0.37
N SER A 27 -0.01 -15.08 0.87
CA SER A 27 -1.24 -15.08 0.11
C SER A 27 -0.97 -14.17 -1.07
N GLY A 28 -0.36 -14.73 -2.11
CA GLY A 28 -0.37 -14.24 -3.47
C GLY A 28 -1.80 -14.22 -3.99
N LYS A 29 -2.67 -13.41 -3.39
CA LYS A 29 -3.68 -12.73 -4.18
C LYS A 29 -2.86 -11.93 -5.18
N LYS A 30 -2.92 -12.32 -6.46
CA LYS A 30 -2.83 -11.35 -7.56
C LYS A 30 -3.91 -10.32 -7.27
N GLN A 31 -3.60 -9.35 -6.41
CA GLN A 31 -4.45 -8.20 -6.22
C GLN A 31 -4.43 -7.54 -7.59
N HIS A 32 -5.60 -7.48 -8.23
CA HIS A 32 -5.76 -6.68 -9.43
C HIS A 32 -5.50 -5.23 -9.02
N LYS A 33 -4.23 -4.83 -9.11
CA LYS A 33 -3.76 -3.55 -8.66
C LYS A 33 -4.06 -2.58 -9.78
N ILE A 34 -5.11 -1.77 -9.60
CA ILE A 34 -5.43 -0.67 -10.50
C ILE A 34 -4.19 0.23 -10.60
N SER A 35 -3.80 0.57 -11.83
CA SER A 35 -2.66 1.43 -12.09
C SER A 35 -2.94 2.87 -11.62
N GLY A 36 -1.87 3.64 -11.38
CA GLY A 36 -2.02 5.07 -11.07
C GLY A 36 -2.66 5.86 -12.21
N GLU A 37 -2.45 5.43 -13.45
CA GLU A 37 -3.08 6.03 -14.63
C GLU A 37 -4.58 5.79 -14.67
N GLU A 38 -5.03 4.56 -14.46
CA GLU A 38 -6.47 4.25 -14.38
C GLU A 38 -7.14 5.02 -13.24
N LEU A 39 -6.52 5.07 -12.06
CA LEU A 39 -7.02 5.88 -10.94
C LEU A 39 -7.14 7.36 -11.32
N PHE A 40 -6.15 7.90 -12.04
CA PHE A 40 -6.17 9.28 -12.51
C PHE A 40 -7.32 9.52 -13.49
N GLN A 41 -7.52 8.63 -14.47
CA GLN A 41 -8.60 8.76 -15.46
C GLN A 41 -9.98 8.69 -14.80
N MET A 42 -10.16 7.80 -13.82
CA MET A 42 -11.45 7.65 -13.13
C MET A 42 -11.80 8.81 -12.20
N ASN A 43 -10.81 9.42 -11.53
CA ASN A 43 -11.07 10.32 -10.39
C ASN A 43 -10.55 11.75 -10.58
N CYS A 44 -9.49 11.95 -11.36
CA CYS A 44 -8.76 13.21 -11.41
C CYS A 44 -8.94 13.95 -12.75
N ALA A 45 -9.05 13.19 -13.85
CA ALA A 45 -9.14 13.73 -15.20
C ALA A 45 -10.38 14.61 -15.42
N VAL A 46 -11.45 14.41 -14.65
CA VAL A 46 -12.65 15.25 -14.69
C VAL A 46 -12.34 16.75 -14.46
N CYS A 47 -11.35 17.04 -13.60
CA CYS A 47 -10.93 18.41 -13.30
C CYS A 47 -9.60 18.77 -13.98
N HIS A 48 -8.64 17.84 -13.99
CA HIS A 48 -7.30 18.08 -14.50
C HIS A 48 -7.10 17.73 -15.99
N GLY A 49 -8.14 17.23 -16.66
CA GLY A 49 -8.09 16.79 -18.06
C GLY A 49 -7.36 15.44 -18.24
N VAL A 50 -7.69 14.74 -19.33
CA VAL A 50 -7.07 13.46 -19.69
C VAL A 50 -5.55 13.56 -19.84
N ASP A 51 -5.09 14.71 -20.36
CA ASP A 51 -3.67 15.03 -20.58
C ASP A 51 -3.05 15.84 -19.43
N LYS A 52 -3.72 15.93 -18.27
CA LYS A 52 -3.20 16.62 -17.07
C LYS A 52 -3.03 18.14 -17.22
N GLN A 53 -3.56 18.76 -18.27
CA GLN A 53 -3.40 20.19 -18.56
C GLN A 53 -4.17 21.12 -17.61
N GLY A 54 -5.19 20.60 -16.92
CA GLY A 54 -6.05 21.40 -16.05
C GLY A 54 -7.01 22.31 -16.80
N LYS A 55 -7.67 23.18 -16.04
CA LYS A 55 -8.45 24.32 -16.53
C LYS A 55 -8.07 25.55 -15.71
N PRO A 56 -6.90 26.16 -16.00
CA PRO A 56 -6.46 27.34 -15.26
C PRO A 56 -7.47 28.50 -15.41
N PRO A 57 -7.66 29.33 -14.36
CA PRO A 57 -6.98 29.25 -13.06
C PRO A 57 -7.63 28.26 -12.06
N VAL A 58 -8.78 27.69 -12.40
CA VAL A 58 -9.62 26.91 -11.47
C VAL A 58 -8.99 25.57 -11.09
N PHE A 59 -8.47 24.83 -12.07
CA PHE A 59 -7.72 23.59 -11.85
C PHE A 59 -6.34 23.69 -12.51
N PRO A 60 -5.24 23.57 -11.75
CA PRO A 60 -3.90 23.72 -12.31
C PRO A 60 -3.50 22.56 -13.23
N SER A 61 -2.55 22.83 -14.12
CA SER A 61 -1.83 21.79 -14.85
C SER A 61 -0.96 20.95 -13.92
N LEU A 62 -1.00 19.63 -14.10
CA LEU A 62 -0.17 18.66 -13.40
C LEU A 62 0.96 18.10 -14.28
N VAL A 63 1.12 18.58 -15.52
CA VAL A 63 2.18 18.12 -16.46
C VAL A 63 3.57 18.26 -15.83
N THR A 64 3.83 19.38 -15.16
CA THR A 64 5.09 19.68 -14.47
C THR A 64 4.95 19.63 -12.94
N VAL A 65 4.09 18.76 -12.40
CA VAL A 65 3.89 18.68 -10.94
C VAL A 65 5.18 18.28 -10.21
N ASN A 66 5.99 17.42 -10.80
CA ASN A 66 7.24 16.92 -10.21
C ASN A 66 8.33 17.99 -10.07
N GLU A 67 8.24 19.09 -10.84
CA GLU A 67 9.17 20.23 -10.71
C GLU A 67 8.84 21.10 -9.49
N ARG A 68 7.60 21.02 -9.00
CA ARG A 68 7.06 21.87 -7.93
C ARG A 68 6.83 21.12 -6.63
N MET A 69 6.67 19.80 -6.70
CA MET A 69 6.34 18.94 -5.56
C MET A 69 7.06 17.60 -5.66
N ASN A 70 7.56 17.11 -4.53
CA ASN A 70 8.02 15.73 -4.40
C ASN A 70 6.84 14.78 -4.11
N LYS A 71 7.11 13.47 -4.10
CA LYS A 71 6.07 12.44 -3.96
C LYS A 71 5.34 12.52 -2.61
N GLU A 72 6.07 12.87 -1.55
CA GLU A 72 5.56 12.97 -0.19
C GLU A 72 4.58 14.14 -0.09
N GLN A 73 4.95 15.29 -0.65
CA GLN A 73 4.11 16.48 -0.73
C GLN A 73 2.85 16.22 -1.57
N VAL A 74 2.97 15.51 -2.70
CA VAL A 74 1.80 15.11 -3.51
C VAL A 74 0.88 14.20 -2.70
N LYS A 75 1.44 13.22 -2.00
CA LYS A 75 0.66 12.29 -1.16
C LYS A 75 -0.08 13.02 -0.05
N GLU A 76 0.60 13.92 0.65
CA GLU A 76 -0.02 14.75 1.69
C GLU A 76 -1.16 15.59 1.13
N LEU A 77 -0.96 16.23 -0.02
CA LEU A 77 -1.99 17.01 -0.71
C LEU A 77 -3.20 16.15 -1.11
N LEU A 78 -2.99 14.91 -1.57
CA LEU A 78 -4.08 13.98 -1.90
C LEU A 78 -4.92 13.59 -0.68
N GLN A 79 -4.30 13.57 0.50
CA GLN A 79 -4.98 13.21 1.75
C GLN A 79 -5.70 14.40 2.40
N THR A 80 -5.15 15.61 2.27
CA THR A 80 -5.63 16.80 2.97
C THR A 80 -6.47 17.73 2.09
N GLY A 81 -6.29 17.66 0.76
CA GLY A 81 -6.88 18.60 -0.18
C GLY A 81 -6.26 20.00 -0.09
N ARG A 82 -6.69 20.90 -0.98
CA ARG A 82 -6.34 22.32 -0.95
C ARG A 82 -7.56 23.14 -1.37
N LYS A 83 -7.76 24.27 -0.67
CA LYS A 83 -8.83 25.23 -0.95
C LYS A 83 -8.45 26.16 -2.10
#